data_AF-E0XWR3-F1
#
_entry.id   AF-E0XWR3-F1
#
_cell.length_a   1.000
_cell.length_b   1.000
_cell.length_c   1.000
_cell.angle_alpha   90.00
_cell.angle_beta   90.00
_cell.angle_gamma   90.00
#
_symmetry.space_group_name_H-M   'P 1'
#
loop_
_entity.id
_entity.type
_entity.pdbx_description
1 polymer ?
#
loop_
_entity_poly.entity_id
_entity_poly.type
_entity_poly.pdbx_seq_one_letter_code
_entity_poly.pdbx_strand_id
1 'polypeptide(L)'
;MNCAPEEKEVLLESATLVNNKMEEIRKSSSIIGLERIAVMTALNLAHDVIDGKNSNTESISASKVFKNLDIKVSEALLELQS
;
A
#
# COMPACT_ATOMS: atom_id res chain seq x y z
N MET A 1 24.19 5.74 7.63
CA MET A 1 23.08 6.23 6.80
C MET A 1 23.15 7.75 6.83
N ASN A 2 23.46 8.38 5.70
CA ASN A 2 23.29 9.82 5.58
C ASN A 2 21.80 10.06 5.37
N CYS A 3 21.14 10.67 6.34
CA CYS A 3 19.72 10.99 6.30
C CYS A 3 19.62 12.49 6.52
N ALA A 4 18.91 13.19 5.64
CA ALA A 4 18.66 14.61 5.84
C ALA A 4 17.80 14.79 7.11
N PRO A 5 17.94 15.91 7.85
CA PRO A 5 17.19 16.14 9.09
C PRO A 5 15.68 15.91 8.93
N GLU A 6 15.13 16.30 7.79
CA GLU A 6 13.72 16.15 7.41
C GLU A 6 13.29 14.69 7.15
N GLU A 7 14.20 13.80 6.78
CA GLU A 7 13.89 12.39 6.50
C GLU A 7 14.05 11.49 7.74
N LYS A 8 14.67 12.01 8.80
CA LYS A 8 15.06 11.24 9.98
C LYS A 8 13.87 10.59 10.67
N GLU A 9 12.76 11.30 10.78
CA GLU A 9 11.55 10.80 11.44
C GLU A 9 10.95 9.62 10.68
N VAL A 10 10.78 9.78 9.35
CA VAL A 10 10.26 8.74 8.46
C VAL A 10 11.17 7.50 8.46
N LEU A 11 12.49 7.70 8.49
CA LEU A 11 13.45 6.61 8.57
C LEU A 11 13.37 5.87 9.92
N LEU A 12 13.17 6.59 11.02
CA LEU A 12 13.00 5.99 12.36
C LEU A 12 11.71 5.17 12.44
N GLU A 13 10.62 5.70 11.88
CA GLU A 13 9.34 4.99 11.78
C GLU A 13 9.50 3.73 10.93
N SER A 14 10.16 3.82 9.78
CA SER A 14 10.45 2.68 8.90
C SER A 14 11.27 1.60 9.62
N ALA A 15 12.29 2.01 10.37
CA ALA A 15 13.10 1.08 11.16
C ALA A 15 12.28 0.39 12.26
N THR A 16 11.39 1.15 12.92
CA THR A 16 10.49 0.61 13.95
C THR A 16 9.52 -0.41 13.36
N LEU A 17 8.94 -0.12 12.20
CA LEU A 17 8.06 -1.03 11.48
C LEU A 17 8.77 -2.35 11.12
N VAL A 18 9.96 -2.26 10.53
CA VAL A 18 10.77 -3.43 10.17
C VAL A 18 11.10 -4.27 11.41
N ASN A 19 11.53 -3.63 12.49
CA ASN A 19 11.84 -4.31 13.75
C ASN A 19 10.62 -5.08 14.29
N ASN A 20 9.45 -4.44 14.32
CA ASN A 20 8.23 -5.07 14.82
C ASN A 20 7.81 -6.27 13.97
N LYS A 21 7.89 -6.18 12.64
CA LYS A 21 7.55 -7.29 11.75
C LYS A 21 8.55 -8.45 11.87
N MET A 22 9.84 -8.16 12.04
CA MET A 22 10.86 -9.18 12.33
C MET A 22 10.62 -9.89 13.67
N GLU A 23 10.22 -9.15 14.72
CA GLU A 23 9.83 -9.69 16.02
C GLU A 23 8.59 -10.61 15.92
N GLU A 24 7.58 -10.18 15.16
CA GLU A 24 6.36 -10.95 14.91
C GLU A 24 6.66 -12.27 14.20
N ILE A 25 7.45 -12.22 13.12
CA ILE A 25 7.87 -13.42 12.37
C ILE A 25 8.71 -14.34 13.25
N ARG A 26 9.61 -13.79 14.08
CA ARG A 26 10.40 -14.60 15.00
C ARG A 26 9.54 -15.32 16.04
N LYS A 27 8.46 -14.70 16.52
CA LYS A 27 7.56 -15.29 17.52
C LYS A 27 6.60 -16.32 16.92
N SER A 28 6.15 -16.10 15.69
CA SER A 28 5.12 -16.92 15.03
C SER A 28 5.70 -18.07 14.19
N SER A 29 6.98 -18.03 13.83
CA SER A 29 7.63 -19.03 12.98
C SER A 29 8.70 -19.84 13.71
N SER A 30 8.98 -21.05 13.23
CA SER A 30 10.11 -21.89 13.69
C SER A 30 11.44 -21.54 13.00
N ILE A 31 11.54 -20.36 12.40
CA ILE A 31 12.70 -19.95 11.60
C ILE A 31 13.88 -19.64 12.50
N ILE A 32 14.99 -20.32 12.25
CA ILE A 32 16.26 -20.14 12.95
C ILE A 32 17.16 -19.25 12.08
N GLY A 33 17.65 -18.15 12.65
CA GLY A 33 18.63 -17.24 12.04
C GLY A 33 18.04 -15.90 11.62
N LEU A 34 18.78 -14.82 11.93
CA LEU A 34 18.33 -13.44 11.72
C LEU A 34 18.24 -13.09 10.23
N GLU A 35 19.14 -13.61 9.39
CA GLU A 35 19.14 -13.34 7.95
C GLU A 35 17.86 -13.85 7.29
N ARG A 36 17.38 -15.03 7.71
CA ARG A 36 16.14 -15.62 7.18
C ARG A 36 14.92 -14.82 7.59
N ILE A 37 14.88 -14.35 8.83
CA ILE A 37 13.82 -13.45 9.33
C ILE A 37 13.83 -12.14 8.53
N ALA A 38 15.01 -11.57 8.26
CA ALA A 38 15.15 -10.34 7.47
C ALA A 38 14.64 -10.54 6.03
N VAL A 39 15.03 -11.63 5.36
CA VAL A 39 14.55 -11.96 4.01
C VAL A 39 13.03 -12.16 3.99
N MET A 40 12.48 -12.90 4.96
CA MET A 40 11.03 -13.13 5.03
C MET A 40 10.27 -11.83 5.32
N THR A 41 10.81 -10.96 6.17
CA THR A 41 10.24 -9.64 6.44
C THR A 41 10.22 -8.80 5.16
N ALA A 42 11.33 -8.76 4.41
CA ALA A 42 11.41 -8.04 3.15
C ALA A 42 10.40 -8.56 2.11
N LEU A 43 10.25 -9.88 2.00
CA LEU A 43 9.26 -10.50 1.12
C LEU A 43 7.82 -10.13 1.51
N ASN A 44 7.49 -10.19 2.80
CA ASN A 44 6.16 -9.84 3.29
C ASN A 44 5.83 -8.36 3.05
N LEU A 45 6.77 -7.45 3.33
CA LEU A 45 6.57 -6.02 3.08
C LEU A 45 6.45 -5.72 1.58
N ALA A 46 7.23 -6.38 0.73
CA ALA A 46 7.09 -6.24 -0.72
C ALA A 46 5.73 -6.75 -1.22
N HIS A 47 5.23 -7.84 -0.64
CA HIS A 47 3.90 -8.37 -0.93
C HIS A 47 2.81 -7.35 -0.54
N ASP A 48 2.88 -6.79 0.68
CA ASP A 48 1.92 -5.79 1.17
C ASP A 48 1.85 -4.56 0.22
N VAL A 49 2.99 -4.11 -0.33
CA VAL A 49 3.04 -3.01 -1.30
C VAL A 49 2.42 -3.39 -2.65
N ILE A 50 2.68 -4.60 -3.14
CA ILE A 50 2.12 -5.09 -4.41
C ILE A 50 0.60 -5.26 -4.30
N ASP A 51 0.14 -5.84 -3.20
CA ASP A 51 -1.28 -6.08 -2.95
C ASP A 51 -2.04 -4.77 -2.72
N GLY A 52 -1.47 -3.84 -1.95
CA GLY A 52 -1.98 -2.47 -1.80
C GLY A 52 -2.08 -1.70 -3.12
N LYS A 53 -1.14 -1.93 -4.06
CA LYS A 53 -1.26 -1.37 -5.41
C LYS A 53 -2.42 -1.99 -6.18
N ASN A 54 -2.61 -3.31 -6.08
CA ASN A 54 -3.69 -4.01 -6.77
C ASN A 54 -5.07 -3.59 -6.24
N SER A 55 -5.24 -3.47 -4.92
CA SER A 55 -6.50 -2.98 -4.34
C SER A 55 -6.80 -1.52 -4.74
N ASN A 56 -5.78 -0.69 -4.92
CA ASN A 56 -5.96 0.65 -5.46
C ASN A 56 -6.40 0.63 -6.95
N THR A 57 -5.99 -0.38 -7.74
CA THR A 57 -6.50 -0.55 -9.11
C THR A 57 -7.98 -0.92 -9.17
N GLU A 58 -8.48 -1.68 -8.19
CA GLU A 58 -9.92 -1.95 -8.08
C GLU A 58 -10.72 -0.67 -7.77
N SER A 59 -10.19 0.20 -6.90
CA SER A 59 -10.81 1.52 -6.62
C SER A 59 -10.82 2.44 -7.85
N ILE A 60 -9.80 2.38 -8.70
CA ILE A 60 -9.78 3.11 -9.99
C ILE A 60 -10.91 2.62 -10.90
N SER A 61 -11.24 1.33 -10.88
CA SER A 61 -12.34 0.78 -11.69
C SER A 61 -13.71 1.31 -11.22
N ALA A 62 -13.93 1.39 -9.90
CA ALA A 62 -15.14 1.98 -9.33
C ALA A 62 -15.26 3.47 -9.68
N SER A 63 -14.17 4.24 -9.55
CA SER A 63 -14.13 5.66 -9.94
C SER A 63 -14.41 5.86 -11.43
N LYS A 64 -13.97 4.93 -12.29
CA LYS A 64 -14.28 4.95 -13.72
C LYS A 64 -15.77 4.75 -14.01
N VAL A 65 -16.44 3.89 -13.25
CA VAL A 65 -17.90 3.69 -13.34
C VAL A 65 -18.64 4.96 -12.92
N PHE A 66 -18.25 5.60 -11.82
CA PHE A 66 -18.86 6.87 -11.39
C PHE A 66 -18.71 7.97 -12.45
N LYS A 67 -17.51 8.15 -13.01
CA LYS A 67 -17.29 9.12 -14.10
C LYS A 67 -18.17 8.87 -15.32
N ASN A 68 -18.35 7.59 -15.71
CA ASN A 68 -19.21 7.25 -16.83
C ASN A 68 -20.69 7.54 -16.53
N LEU A 69 -21.11 7.38 -15.28
CA LEU A 69 -22.47 7.70 -14.85
C LEU A 69 -22.70 9.22 -14.86
N ASP A 70 -21.75 10.00 -14.36
CA ASP A 70 -21.81 11.47 -14.38
C ASP A 70 -21.96 12.02 -15.80
N ILE A 71 -21.22 11.46 -16.76
CA ILE A 71 -21.33 11.83 -18.18
C ILE A 71 -22.74 11.56 -18.70
N LYS A 72 -23.28 10.35 -18.47
CA LYS A 72 -24.62 9.98 -18.95
C LYS A 72 -25.73 10.82 -18.33
N VAL A 73 -25.61 11.15 -17.05
CA VAL A 73 -26.57 12.04 -16.36
C VAL A 73 -26.50 13.45 -16.96
N SER A 74 -25.29 13.94 -17.21
CA SER A 74 -25.09 15.26 -17.82
C SER A 74 -25.66 15.32 -19.23
N GLU A 75 -25.47 14.28 -20.05
CA GLU A 75 -26.07 14.16 -21.38
C GLU A 75 -27.59 14.16 -21.33
N ALA A 76 -28.19 13.34 -20.46
CA ALA A 76 -29.65 13.27 -20.31
C ALA A 76 -30.28 14.61 -19.85
N LEU A 77 -29.57 15.36 -18.99
CA LEU A 77 -30.03 16.68 -18.55
C LEU A 77 -29.99 17.72 -19.68
N LEU A 78 -29.00 17.65 -20.58
CA LEU A 78 -28.91 18.53 -21.74
C LEU A 78 -30.02 18.26 -22.77
N GLU A 79 -30.36 16.98 -22.98
CA GLU A 79 -31.47 16.60 -23.87
C GLU A 79 -32.83 17.11 -23.36
N LEU A 80 -33.03 17.21 -22.05
CA LEU A 80 -34.27 17.72 -21.45
C LEU A 80 -34.38 19.26 -21.43
N GLN A 81 -33.27 19.98 -21.63
CA GLN A 81 -33.24 21.45 -21.75
C GLN A 81 -33.32 21.96 -23.20
N SER A 82 -33.43 21.04 -24.17
CA SER A 82 -33.57 21.31 -25.61
C SER A 82 -35.03 21.29 -26.04
#